data_AF-A0AAU0SQY6-F1
#
_entry.id   AF-A0AAU0SQY6-F1
#
_cell.length_a   1.000
_cell.length_b   1.000
_cell.length_c   1.000
_cell.angle_alpha   90.00
_cell.angle_beta   90.00
_cell.angle_gamma   90.00
#
_symmetry.space_group_name_H-M   'P 1'
#
loop_
_entity.id
_entity.type
_entity.pdbx_description
1 polymer ?
#
loop_
_entity_poly.entity_id
_entity_poly.type
_entity_poly.pdbx_seq_one_letter_code
_entity_poly.pdbx_strand_id
1 'polypeptide(L)'
;MVSVNKSTRPTTLYRYRPLGSDLVKRELDAIFSSYLYAPRFDQMNDPMEAMIEYPAEDRFAFLMPKDFLEFSKKTLSGTAATAKKSSLISMSSTHLDYPLWAYYASNFAGFCLEFDTQELALGDLQETPLLPVVYDSSAPPQLTFELIAISETMDLITKRLMQKRQEWQHEKEWRYLAGKEGRKLYTDPALKRIYLGPRITQKTKARILHKMKNRPVEIYQGSVQGLEVEFKCIQESAPWSECERTGAGKFDPQLIRSCEDELRAVLGDKFNVLEKKCRELSEHPNLEQIDEIRVTDGKTIVCVTGTYRLRGGHDVSASHWFDADMNRLP
;
A
#
# COMPACT_ATOMS: atom_id res chain seq x y z
N MET A 1 -7.04 -27.90 5.84
CA MET A 1 -6.10 -26.82 6.20
C MET A 1 -5.22 -26.55 5.00
N VAL A 2 -5.59 -25.59 4.15
CA VAL A 2 -4.64 -25.06 3.15
C VAL A 2 -3.71 -24.15 3.94
N SER A 3 -2.44 -24.52 4.06
CA SER A 3 -1.46 -23.60 4.65
C SER A 3 -1.42 -22.38 3.75
N VAL A 4 -1.95 -21.25 4.23
CA VAL A 4 -1.59 -19.96 3.69
C VAL A 4 -0.08 -19.88 3.90
N ASN A 5 0.67 -20.16 2.84
CA ASN A 5 2.09 -19.88 2.80
C ASN A 5 2.16 -18.41 3.19
N LYS A 6 2.67 -18.10 4.39
CA LYS A 6 2.78 -16.72 4.88
C LYS A 6 3.78 -16.03 3.97
N SER A 7 3.31 -15.55 2.82
CA SER A 7 4.10 -14.73 1.93
C SER A 7 4.55 -13.55 2.78
N THR A 8 5.85 -13.40 2.93
CA THR A 8 6.43 -12.28 3.65
C THR A 8 5.96 -11.00 2.99
N ARG A 9 5.46 -10.04 3.77
CA ARG A 9 4.99 -8.75 3.25
C ARG A 9 6.15 -8.12 2.46
N PRO A 10 5.93 -7.69 1.21
CA PRO A 10 7.00 -7.14 0.41
C PRO A 10 7.40 -5.79 0.99
N THR A 11 8.70 -5.46 0.93
CA THR A 11 9.21 -4.15 1.35
C THR A 11 8.95 -3.06 0.31
N THR A 12 8.70 -3.47 -0.95
CA THR A 12 8.38 -2.59 -2.06
C THR A 12 7.14 -3.07 -2.81
N LEU A 13 6.33 -2.13 -3.26
CA LEU A 13 5.13 -2.38 -4.06
C LEU A 13 5.15 -1.54 -5.32
N TYR A 14 4.57 -2.08 -6.39
CA TYR A 14 4.59 -1.46 -7.71
C TYR A 14 3.18 -1.20 -8.22
N ARG A 15 2.99 -0.10 -8.93
CA ARG A 15 1.70 0.25 -9.54
C ARG A 15 1.87 0.78 -10.95
N TYR A 16 1.37 0.02 -11.92
CA TYR A 16 1.36 0.38 -13.33
C TYR A 16 0.17 1.29 -13.61
N ARG A 17 0.43 2.46 -14.20
CA ARG A 17 -0.61 3.46 -14.48
C ARG A 17 -0.61 3.89 -15.95
N PRO A 18 -1.80 4.05 -16.54
CA PRO A 18 -1.93 4.43 -17.93
C PRO A 18 -1.68 5.93 -18.11
N LEU A 19 -1.11 6.29 -19.26
CA LEU A 19 -1.07 7.67 -19.76
C LEU A 19 -1.82 7.84 -21.09
N GLY A 20 -2.77 6.94 -21.37
CA GLY A 20 -3.74 7.06 -22.46
C GLY A 20 -5.07 7.70 -22.02
N SER A 21 -5.75 8.34 -22.99
CA SER A 21 -7.12 8.87 -22.90
C SER A 21 -7.44 9.72 -21.65
N ASP A 22 -8.62 9.54 -21.05
CA ASP A 22 -9.25 10.46 -20.08
C ASP A 22 -8.62 10.40 -18.69
N LEU A 23 -7.78 9.39 -18.41
CA LEU A 23 -7.21 9.16 -17.08
C LEU A 23 -5.92 9.94 -16.82
N VAL A 24 -5.25 10.42 -17.87
CA VAL A 24 -3.94 11.11 -17.79
C VAL A 24 -3.95 12.22 -16.72
N LYS A 25 -5.03 13.00 -16.66
CA LYS A 25 -5.14 14.10 -15.70
C LYS A 25 -5.12 13.57 -14.26
N ARG A 26 -5.87 12.50 -13.97
CA ARG A 26 -5.93 11.88 -12.64
C ARG A 26 -4.60 11.22 -12.29
N GLU A 27 -3.99 10.48 -13.21
CA GLU A 27 -2.75 9.75 -12.91
C GLU A 27 -1.58 10.69 -12.65
N LEU A 28 -1.49 11.81 -13.38
CA LEU A 28 -0.51 12.86 -13.11
C LEU A 28 -0.84 13.62 -11.81
N ASP A 29 -2.11 13.91 -11.55
CA ASP A 29 -2.53 14.52 -10.28
C ASP A 29 -2.19 13.64 -9.07
N ALA A 30 -2.37 12.31 -9.20
CA ALA A 30 -2.05 11.33 -8.17
C ALA A 30 -0.59 11.37 -7.73
N ILE A 31 0.35 11.43 -8.69
CA ILE A 31 1.78 11.50 -8.35
C ILE A 31 2.21 12.90 -7.90
N PHE A 32 1.62 13.97 -8.43
CA PHE A 32 1.99 15.34 -8.03
C PHE A 32 1.43 15.72 -6.66
N SER A 33 0.30 15.14 -6.27
CA SER A 33 -0.39 15.41 -5.01
C SER A 33 -0.21 14.28 -3.98
N SER A 34 0.71 13.35 -4.20
CA SER A 34 1.06 12.23 -3.31
C SER A 34 -0.15 11.40 -2.84
N TYR A 35 -0.94 10.86 -3.77
CA TYR A 35 -2.03 9.95 -3.41
C TYR A 35 -2.15 8.74 -4.33
N LEU A 36 -2.70 7.66 -3.77
CA LEU A 36 -3.21 6.51 -4.49
C LEU A 36 -4.72 6.68 -4.67
N TYR A 37 -5.22 6.58 -5.90
CA TYR A 37 -6.66 6.48 -6.12
C TYR A 37 -7.12 5.06 -5.78
N ALA A 38 -8.09 4.95 -4.88
CA ALA A 38 -8.79 3.73 -4.50
C ALA A 38 -10.10 3.63 -5.30
N PRO A 39 -10.12 2.91 -6.43
CA PRO A 39 -11.35 2.63 -7.17
C PRO A 39 -12.23 1.64 -6.40
N ARG A 40 -13.53 1.67 -6.67
CA ARG A 40 -14.46 0.63 -6.19
C ARG A 40 -14.17 -0.69 -6.88
N PHE A 41 -14.46 -1.80 -6.19
CA PHE A 41 -14.29 -3.13 -6.77
C PHE A 41 -15.05 -3.30 -8.09
N ASP A 42 -16.26 -2.73 -8.22
CA ASP A 42 -17.06 -2.76 -9.45
C ASP A 42 -16.46 -2.03 -10.66
N GLN A 43 -15.36 -1.28 -10.48
CA GLN A 43 -14.61 -0.61 -11.54
C GLN A 43 -13.35 -1.40 -11.98
N MET A 44 -13.09 -2.56 -11.38
CA MET A 44 -11.96 -3.41 -11.78
C MET A 44 -12.19 -4.08 -13.14
N ASN A 45 -11.10 -4.49 -13.78
CA ASN A 45 -11.11 -5.03 -15.13
C ASN A 45 -11.40 -6.55 -15.22
N ASP A 46 -11.27 -7.30 -14.13
CA ASP A 46 -11.48 -8.75 -14.13
C ASP A 46 -12.90 -9.09 -13.62
N PRO A 47 -13.81 -9.54 -14.51
CA PRO A 47 -15.18 -9.89 -14.14
C PRO A 47 -15.29 -11.24 -13.40
N MET A 48 -14.21 -12.03 -13.32
CA MET A 48 -14.18 -13.34 -12.66
C MET A 48 -13.78 -13.26 -11.18
N GLU A 49 -13.59 -12.06 -10.63
CA GLU A 49 -13.20 -11.86 -9.24
C GLU A 49 -14.40 -11.74 -8.29
N ALA A 50 -14.18 -12.03 -7.00
CA ALA A 50 -15.18 -11.93 -5.93
C ALA A 50 -16.51 -12.63 -6.22
N MET A 51 -16.45 -13.81 -6.85
CA MET A 51 -17.62 -14.63 -7.15
C MET A 51 -18.27 -15.13 -5.84
N ILE A 52 -19.58 -14.92 -5.73
CA ILE A 52 -20.38 -15.31 -4.59
C ILE A 52 -21.54 -16.13 -5.13
N GLU A 53 -21.37 -17.44 -5.08
CA GLU A 53 -22.33 -18.42 -5.58
C GLU A 53 -22.88 -19.27 -4.44
N TYR A 54 -24.16 -19.62 -4.54
CA TYR A 54 -24.85 -20.51 -3.62
C TYR A 54 -25.25 -21.79 -4.37
N PRO A 55 -25.26 -22.95 -3.71
CA PRO A 55 -25.75 -24.17 -4.33
C PRO A 55 -27.25 -24.08 -4.62
N ALA A 56 -27.70 -24.72 -5.71
CA ALA A 56 -29.12 -24.81 -6.07
C ALA A 56 -29.92 -25.60 -5.02
N GLU A 57 -29.33 -26.66 -4.48
CA GLU A 57 -29.83 -27.42 -3.34
C GLU A 57 -28.72 -27.58 -2.31
N ASP A 58 -28.96 -27.12 -1.08
CA ASP A 58 -28.02 -27.31 0.03
C ASP A 58 -28.48 -28.48 0.91
N ARG A 59 -27.67 -29.54 0.92
CA ARG A 59 -27.99 -30.81 1.61
C ARG A 59 -28.12 -30.66 3.12
N PHE A 60 -27.56 -29.61 3.71
CA PHE A 60 -27.60 -29.36 5.15
C PHE A 60 -28.65 -28.32 5.57
N ALA A 61 -29.36 -27.72 4.61
CA ALA A 61 -30.39 -26.71 4.88
C ALA A 61 -31.50 -27.19 5.81
N PHE A 62 -31.87 -28.48 5.73
CA PHE A 62 -32.97 -29.04 6.52
C PHE A 62 -32.64 -29.19 8.01
N LEU A 63 -31.36 -29.22 8.37
CA LEU A 63 -30.90 -29.43 9.75
C LEU A 63 -30.97 -28.16 10.62
N MET A 64 -31.27 -27.00 10.01
CA MET A 64 -31.22 -25.70 10.70
C MET A 64 -32.59 -24.99 10.66
N PRO A 65 -32.88 -24.12 11.66
CA PRO A 65 -34.06 -23.28 11.63
C PRO A 65 -34.08 -22.38 10.38
N LYS A 66 -35.19 -22.37 9.64
CA LYS A 66 -35.34 -21.57 8.41
C LYS A 66 -35.05 -20.08 8.62
N ASP A 67 -35.39 -19.53 9.78
CA ASP A 67 -35.18 -18.11 10.08
C ASP A 67 -33.68 -17.77 10.22
N PHE A 68 -32.90 -18.65 10.84
CA PHE A 68 -31.44 -18.50 10.94
C PHE A 68 -30.79 -18.58 9.55
N LEU A 69 -31.32 -19.45 8.69
CA LEU A 69 -30.89 -19.65 7.33
C LEU A 69 -31.06 -18.39 6.47
N GLU A 70 -32.27 -17.84 6.48
CA GLU A 70 -32.62 -16.62 5.75
C GLU A 70 -31.84 -15.43 6.28
N PHE A 71 -31.68 -15.32 7.60
CA PHE A 71 -30.87 -14.27 8.23
C PHE A 71 -29.41 -14.32 7.77
N SER A 72 -28.81 -15.52 7.74
CA SER A 72 -27.41 -15.71 7.34
C SER A 72 -27.19 -15.36 5.86
N LYS A 73 -28.09 -15.80 4.97
CA LYS A 73 -28.06 -15.41 3.55
C LYS A 73 -28.22 -13.91 3.34
N LYS A 74 -29.16 -13.29 4.06
CA LYS A 74 -29.38 -11.84 3.98
C LYS A 74 -28.16 -11.07 4.47
N THR A 75 -27.53 -11.52 5.55
CA THR A 75 -26.30 -10.92 6.08
C THR A 75 -25.17 -11.03 5.06
N LEU A 76 -24.90 -12.24 4.56
CA LEU A 76 -23.83 -12.48 3.59
C LEU A 76 -24.05 -11.69 2.28
N SER A 77 -25.26 -11.68 1.73
CA SER A 77 -25.58 -10.90 0.52
C SER A 77 -25.47 -9.39 0.74
N GLY A 78 -25.89 -8.89 1.92
CA GLY A 78 -25.73 -7.49 2.28
C GLY A 78 -24.26 -7.09 2.42
N THR A 79 -23.45 -7.91 3.10
CA THR A 79 -22.01 -7.67 3.25
C THR A 79 -21.29 -7.79 1.91
N ALA A 80 -21.67 -8.74 1.06
CA ALA A 80 -21.16 -8.88 -0.31
C ALA A 80 -21.45 -7.65 -1.18
N ALA A 81 -22.68 -7.14 -1.14
CA ALA A 81 -23.05 -5.92 -1.86
C ALA A 81 -22.26 -4.70 -1.35
N THR A 82 -21.96 -4.67 -0.05
CA THR A 82 -21.13 -3.63 0.57
C THR A 82 -19.67 -3.75 0.16
N ALA A 83 -19.14 -4.98 0.10
CA ALA A 83 -17.79 -5.28 -0.35
C ALA A 83 -17.58 -4.89 -1.83
N LYS A 84 -18.57 -5.12 -2.70
CA LYS A 84 -18.52 -4.66 -4.11
C LYS A 84 -18.48 -3.15 -4.25
N LYS A 85 -19.04 -2.41 -3.29
CA LYS A 85 -18.97 -0.94 -3.21
C LYS A 85 -17.73 -0.46 -2.46
N SER A 86 -17.01 -1.36 -1.80
CA SER A 86 -15.76 -1.05 -1.13
C SER A 86 -14.65 -0.92 -2.16
N SER A 87 -13.67 -0.11 -1.83
CA SER A 87 -12.56 0.23 -2.69
C SER A 87 -11.34 -0.57 -2.34
N LEU A 88 -10.54 -0.86 -3.37
CA LEU A 88 -9.31 -1.60 -3.24
C LEU A 88 -8.22 -0.97 -4.09
N ILE A 89 -6.99 -1.13 -3.65
CA ILE A 89 -5.82 -0.70 -4.40
C ILE A 89 -5.00 -1.93 -4.73
N SER A 90 -5.00 -2.30 -6.01
CA SER A 90 -4.14 -3.34 -6.57
C SER A 90 -2.74 -2.81 -6.80
N MET A 91 -1.76 -3.57 -6.30
CA MET A 91 -0.32 -3.37 -6.42
C MET A 91 0.33 -4.68 -6.88
N SER A 92 1.53 -4.61 -7.43
CA SER A 92 2.35 -5.78 -7.78
C SER A 92 3.61 -5.82 -6.91
N SER A 93 4.24 -6.98 -6.77
CA SER A 93 5.59 -7.09 -6.21
C SER A 93 6.71 -7.03 -7.27
N THR A 94 6.39 -6.70 -8.54
CA THR A 94 7.39 -6.49 -9.61
C THR A 94 7.12 -5.20 -10.40
N HIS A 95 8.19 -4.45 -10.74
CA HIS A 95 8.13 -3.32 -11.71
C HIS A 95 8.26 -3.76 -13.17
N LEU A 96 8.67 -5.00 -13.41
CA LEU A 96 8.92 -5.53 -14.73
C LEU A 96 8.11 -6.81 -14.96
N ASP A 97 6.97 -6.63 -15.60
CA ASP A 97 6.16 -7.68 -16.22
C ASP A 97 5.56 -7.12 -17.50
N TYR A 98 5.86 -7.73 -18.65
CA TYR A 98 5.47 -7.18 -19.96
C TYR A 98 3.95 -7.16 -20.17
N PRO A 99 3.17 -8.19 -19.79
CA PRO A 99 1.72 -8.09 -19.74
C PRO A 99 1.22 -6.90 -18.91
N LEU A 100 1.74 -6.67 -17.69
CA LEU A 100 1.32 -5.53 -16.87
C LEU A 100 1.62 -4.18 -17.55
N TRP A 101 2.79 -4.03 -18.18
CA TRP A 101 3.13 -2.85 -18.97
C TRP A 101 2.21 -2.65 -20.19
N ALA A 102 1.82 -3.75 -20.83
CA ALA A 102 0.90 -3.72 -21.97
C ALA A 102 -0.50 -3.27 -21.53
N TYR A 103 -1.07 -3.93 -20.52
CA TYR A 103 -2.46 -3.74 -20.10
C TYR A 103 -2.67 -2.48 -19.27
N TYR A 104 -1.81 -2.23 -18.28
CA TYR A 104 -2.05 -1.20 -17.27
C TYR A 104 -1.18 0.05 -17.44
N ALA A 105 -0.12 -0.01 -18.26
CA ALA A 105 0.71 1.15 -18.58
C ALA A 105 0.58 1.57 -20.06
N SER A 106 -0.64 1.49 -20.61
CA SER A 106 -0.97 1.99 -21.95
C SER A 106 -0.03 1.50 -23.05
N ASN A 107 0.17 0.19 -23.17
CA ASN A 107 1.10 -0.39 -24.15
C ASN A 107 2.50 0.22 -24.08
N PHE A 108 3.07 0.29 -22.87
CA PHE A 108 4.39 0.87 -22.58
C PHE A 108 4.51 2.40 -22.77
N ALA A 109 3.40 3.13 -22.89
CA ALA A 109 3.39 4.60 -22.95
C ALA A 109 3.13 5.29 -21.59
N GLY A 110 2.74 4.51 -20.58
CA GLY A 110 2.49 4.93 -19.21
C GLY A 110 3.75 4.91 -18.34
N PHE A 111 3.55 4.66 -17.05
CA PHE A 111 4.64 4.50 -16.07
C PHE A 111 4.32 3.42 -15.04
N CYS A 112 5.36 2.94 -14.35
CA CYS A 112 5.25 2.11 -13.17
C CYS A 112 5.82 2.88 -11.97
N LEU A 113 5.07 2.90 -10.87
CA LEU A 113 5.43 3.57 -9.63
C LEU A 113 5.93 2.54 -8.63
N GLU A 114 7.06 2.80 -7.99
CA GLU A 114 7.58 1.97 -6.90
C GLU A 114 7.41 2.68 -5.57
N PHE A 115 6.84 1.96 -4.61
CA PHE A 115 6.55 2.45 -3.29
C PHE A 115 7.28 1.70 -2.19
N ASP A 116 7.72 2.42 -1.17
CA ASP A 116 8.15 1.85 0.10
C ASP A 116 6.92 1.49 0.95
N THR A 117 6.81 0.24 1.40
CA THR A 117 5.63 -0.19 2.14
C THR A 117 5.55 0.36 3.56
N GLN A 118 6.69 0.66 4.19
CA GLN A 118 6.69 1.23 5.54
C GLN A 118 6.29 2.70 5.49
N GLU A 119 6.76 3.44 4.48
CA GLU A 119 6.36 4.83 4.28
C GLU A 119 4.89 4.96 3.84
N LEU A 120 4.38 4.04 3.01
CA LEU A 120 2.94 3.97 2.72
C LEU A 120 2.09 3.79 3.99
N ALA A 121 2.62 3.06 4.98
CA ALA A 121 1.96 2.85 6.26
C ALA A 121 2.04 4.08 7.20
N LEU A 122 2.70 5.17 6.81
CA LEU A 122 2.63 6.45 7.54
C LEU A 122 1.50 7.36 7.04
N GLY A 123 0.86 7.03 5.91
CA GLY A 123 -0.22 7.83 5.32
C GLY A 123 -1.63 7.34 5.66
N ASP A 124 -2.60 7.67 4.81
CA ASP A 124 -4.00 7.26 4.97
C ASP A 124 -4.20 5.72 4.94
N LEU A 125 -3.17 4.97 4.56
CA LEU A 125 -3.18 3.50 4.50
C LEU A 125 -2.60 2.81 5.74
N GLN A 126 -2.20 3.56 6.78
CA GLN A 126 -1.59 3.04 8.03
C GLN A 126 -2.31 1.82 8.60
N GLU A 127 -3.63 1.93 8.79
CA GLU A 127 -4.47 0.85 9.36
C GLU A 127 -5.18 0.03 8.27
N THR A 128 -4.76 0.14 7.02
CA THR A 128 -5.40 -0.56 5.89
C THR A 128 -4.75 -1.92 5.67
N PRO A 129 -5.50 -3.04 5.74
CA PRO A 129 -4.95 -4.36 5.47
C PRO A 129 -4.37 -4.46 4.06
N LEU A 130 -3.12 -4.93 3.97
CA LEU A 130 -2.44 -5.29 2.72
C LEU A 130 -2.31 -6.81 2.65
N LEU A 131 -2.99 -7.42 1.69
CA LEU A 131 -3.08 -8.87 1.58
C LEU A 131 -2.60 -9.35 0.20
N PRO A 132 -1.91 -10.51 0.13
CA PRO A 132 -1.55 -11.10 -1.16
C PRO A 132 -2.80 -11.68 -1.83
N VAL A 133 -2.84 -11.58 -3.16
CA VAL A 133 -3.83 -12.29 -3.96
C VAL A 133 -3.47 -13.79 -4.02
N VAL A 134 -4.48 -14.63 -3.83
CA VAL A 134 -4.41 -16.08 -3.93
C VAL A 134 -4.86 -16.49 -5.33
N TYR A 135 -3.99 -17.20 -6.04
CA TYR A 135 -4.25 -17.67 -7.39
C TYR A 135 -4.70 -19.13 -7.36
N ASP A 136 -5.80 -19.43 -8.05
CA ASP A 136 -6.35 -20.77 -8.14
C ASP A 136 -6.90 -21.05 -9.54
N SER A 137 -6.82 -22.30 -9.98
CA SER A 137 -7.40 -22.76 -11.25
C SER A 137 -8.87 -23.14 -11.10
N SER A 138 -9.29 -23.45 -9.87
CA SER A 138 -10.65 -23.83 -9.52
C SER A 138 -11.45 -22.65 -8.99
N ALA A 139 -12.74 -22.64 -9.28
CA ALA A 139 -13.64 -21.66 -8.67
C ALA A 139 -13.68 -21.89 -7.15
N PRO A 140 -13.84 -20.82 -6.36
CA PRO A 140 -14.11 -20.98 -4.94
C PRO A 140 -15.31 -21.91 -4.69
N PRO A 141 -15.31 -22.68 -3.59
CA PRO A 141 -16.48 -23.49 -3.26
C PRO A 141 -17.70 -22.60 -3.09
N GLN A 142 -18.86 -23.09 -3.52
CA GLN A 142 -20.12 -22.39 -3.27
C GLN A 142 -20.32 -22.18 -1.77
N LEU A 143 -20.97 -21.09 -1.40
CA LEU A 143 -21.22 -20.72 -0.01
C LEU A 143 -22.37 -21.58 0.53
N THR A 144 -22.03 -22.83 0.87
CA THR A 144 -22.93 -23.75 1.56
C THR A 144 -23.22 -23.24 2.97
N PHE A 145 -24.32 -23.70 3.57
CA PHE A 145 -24.66 -23.36 4.94
C PHE A 145 -23.63 -23.82 5.94
N GLU A 146 -23.07 -25.01 5.76
CA GLU A 146 -21.99 -25.50 6.59
C GLU A 146 -20.83 -24.50 6.60
N LEU A 147 -20.41 -24.04 5.40
CA LEU A 147 -19.31 -23.08 5.27
C LEU A 147 -19.64 -21.72 5.93
N ILE A 148 -20.89 -21.25 5.79
CA ILE A 148 -21.34 -19.99 6.41
C ILE A 148 -21.41 -20.12 7.93
N ALA A 149 -21.85 -21.27 8.46
CA ALA A 149 -22.02 -21.48 9.91
C ALA A 149 -20.68 -21.58 10.65
N ILE A 150 -19.63 -22.10 10.01
CA ILE A 150 -18.31 -22.31 10.63
C ILE A 150 -17.31 -21.19 10.34
N SER A 151 -17.68 -20.19 9.53
CA SER A 151 -16.76 -19.12 9.10
C SER A 151 -17.29 -17.74 9.45
N GLU A 152 -16.39 -16.79 9.68
CA GLU A 152 -16.77 -15.39 9.79
C GLU A 152 -17.10 -14.80 8.42
N THR A 153 -18.24 -14.10 8.32
CA THR A 153 -18.71 -13.49 7.06
C THR A 153 -17.66 -12.60 6.40
N MET A 154 -16.93 -11.80 7.18
CA MET A 154 -15.89 -10.91 6.65
C MET A 154 -14.67 -11.67 6.12
N ASP A 155 -14.30 -12.77 6.75
CA ASP A 155 -13.20 -13.63 6.28
C ASP A 155 -13.57 -14.32 4.95
N LEU A 156 -14.79 -14.84 4.83
CA LEU A 156 -15.29 -15.40 3.57
C LEU A 156 -15.22 -14.39 2.43
N ILE A 157 -15.72 -13.17 2.67
CA ILE A 157 -15.74 -12.10 1.67
C ILE A 157 -14.32 -11.65 1.32
N THR A 158 -13.45 -11.50 2.31
CA THR A 158 -12.04 -11.14 2.10
C THR A 158 -11.35 -12.19 1.24
N LYS A 159 -11.52 -13.49 1.55
CA LYS A 159 -10.98 -14.58 0.73
C LYS A 159 -11.45 -14.53 -0.72
N ARG A 160 -12.73 -14.22 -0.96
CA ARG A 160 -13.28 -14.07 -2.33
C ARG A 160 -12.70 -12.85 -3.05
N LEU A 161 -12.55 -11.72 -2.36
CA LEU A 161 -11.93 -10.52 -2.93
C LEU A 161 -10.45 -10.73 -3.25
N MET A 162 -9.76 -11.59 -2.49
CA MET A 162 -8.33 -11.87 -2.68
C MET A 162 -8.08 -13.05 -3.64
N GLN A 163 -9.10 -13.61 -4.28
CA GLN A 163 -8.93 -14.75 -5.18
C GLN A 163 -8.93 -14.31 -6.64
N LYS A 164 -7.98 -14.83 -7.42
CA LYS A 164 -7.89 -14.62 -8.86
C LYS A 164 -7.57 -15.91 -9.60
N ARG A 165 -7.89 -15.95 -10.88
CA ARG A 165 -7.58 -17.10 -11.76
C ARG A 165 -6.07 -17.28 -11.92
N GLN A 166 -5.62 -18.54 -11.97
CA GLN A 166 -4.20 -18.93 -12.03
C GLN A 166 -3.41 -18.23 -13.15
N GLU A 167 -4.06 -17.95 -14.28
CA GLU A 167 -3.48 -17.31 -15.45
C GLU A 167 -2.93 -15.90 -15.15
N TRP A 168 -3.45 -15.24 -14.10
CA TRP A 168 -3.01 -13.92 -13.64
C TRP A 168 -1.91 -13.96 -12.57
N GLN A 169 -1.37 -15.14 -12.24
CA GLN A 169 -0.32 -15.26 -11.21
C GLN A 169 0.92 -14.39 -11.50
N HIS A 170 1.19 -14.13 -12.78
CA HIS A 170 2.30 -13.25 -13.21
C HIS A 170 2.17 -11.82 -12.66
N GLU A 171 0.96 -11.36 -12.32
CA GLU A 171 0.75 -10.03 -11.74
C GLU A 171 1.39 -9.88 -10.34
N LYS A 172 1.60 -11.00 -9.62
CA LYS A 172 2.14 -11.05 -8.25
C LYS A 172 1.47 -10.01 -7.34
N GLU A 173 0.15 -10.03 -7.36
CA GLU A 173 -0.70 -8.95 -6.89
C GLU A 173 -0.83 -8.93 -5.36
N TRP A 174 -0.83 -7.72 -4.80
CA TRP A 174 -1.15 -7.40 -3.42
C TRP A 174 -2.23 -6.31 -3.39
N ARG A 175 -3.20 -6.43 -2.49
CA ARG A 175 -4.34 -5.51 -2.41
C ARG A 175 -4.43 -4.84 -1.06
N TYR A 176 -4.59 -3.51 -1.07
CA TYR A 176 -5.12 -2.79 0.09
C TYR A 176 -6.65 -2.83 0.08
N LEU A 177 -7.27 -3.18 1.20
CA LEU A 177 -8.73 -3.09 1.40
C LEU A 177 -9.13 -1.68 1.85
N ALA A 178 -9.08 -0.72 0.91
CA ALA A 178 -9.08 0.73 1.17
C ALA A 178 -10.44 1.35 1.60
N GLY A 179 -11.48 0.54 1.78
CA GLY A 179 -12.78 0.99 2.30
C GLY A 179 -13.48 1.98 1.35
N LYS A 180 -13.52 3.27 1.70
CA LYS A 180 -14.18 4.31 0.88
C LYS A 180 -13.38 4.64 -0.39
N GLU A 181 -14.10 4.87 -1.49
CA GLU A 181 -13.56 5.31 -2.78
C GLU A 181 -12.90 6.68 -2.66
N GLY A 182 -11.84 6.89 -3.44
CA GLY A 182 -11.22 8.21 -3.60
C GLY A 182 -9.73 8.21 -3.33
N ARG A 183 -9.23 9.39 -2.91
CA ARG A 183 -7.80 9.61 -2.68
C ARG A 183 -7.39 9.02 -1.34
N LYS A 184 -6.29 8.26 -1.33
CA LYS A 184 -5.56 7.81 -0.15
C LYS A 184 -4.17 8.41 -0.20
N LEU A 185 -3.93 9.43 0.61
CA LEU A 185 -2.70 10.20 0.60
C LEU A 185 -1.58 9.44 1.31
N TYR A 186 -0.36 9.62 0.82
CA TYR A 186 0.85 9.03 1.37
C TYR A 186 1.91 10.08 1.65
N THR A 187 2.90 9.74 2.46
CA THR A 187 4.10 10.58 2.67
C THR A 187 4.96 10.57 1.42
N ASP A 188 5.56 11.70 1.10
CA ASP A 188 6.33 11.90 -0.13
C ASP A 188 7.46 10.88 -0.35
N PRO A 189 8.20 10.44 0.68
CA PRO A 189 9.20 9.36 0.53
C PRO A 189 8.59 7.98 0.22
N ALA A 190 7.27 7.81 0.38
CA ALA A 190 6.61 6.57 0.01
C ALA A 190 6.74 6.27 -1.48
N LEU A 191 6.75 7.27 -2.37
CA LEU A 191 7.01 7.06 -3.80
C LEU A 191 8.53 7.15 -4.06
N LYS A 192 9.20 5.98 -4.10
CA LYS A 192 10.65 5.90 -4.27
C LYS A 192 11.10 6.16 -5.70
N ARG A 193 10.38 5.57 -6.66
CA ARG A 193 10.78 5.59 -8.08
C ARG A 193 9.60 5.72 -9.03
N ILE A 194 9.83 6.41 -10.14
CA ILE A 194 8.94 6.43 -11.30
C ILE A 194 9.69 5.84 -12.50
N TYR A 195 9.27 4.67 -12.95
CA TYR A 195 9.73 4.06 -14.18
C TYR A 195 8.87 4.56 -15.34
N LEU A 196 9.44 5.33 -16.25
CA LEU A 196 8.75 5.83 -17.44
C LEU A 196 8.82 4.80 -18.56
N GLY A 197 7.68 4.46 -19.16
CA GLY A 197 7.63 3.50 -20.25
C GLY A 197 8.41 3.99 -21.49
N PRO A 198 8.95 3.07 -22.32
CA PRO A 198 9.73 3.41 -23.52
C PRO A 198 8.96 4.20 -24.57
N ARG A 199 7.62 4.20 -24.53
CA ARG A 199 6.76 4.95 -25.46
C ARG A 199 6.16 6.22 -24.85
N ILE A 200 6.63 6.64 -23.67
CA ILE A 200 6.13 7.87 -23.04
C ILE A 200 6.39 9.08 -23.94
N THR A 201 5.45 10.01 -24.01
CA THR A 201 5.64 11.22 -24.81
C THR A 201 6.64 12.17 -24.15
N GLN A 202 7.45 12.87 -24.96
CA GLN A 202 8.42 13.84 -24.45
C GLN A 202 7.76 14.96 -23.62
N LYS A 203 6.55 15.38 -24.01
CA LYS A 203 5.76 16.38 -23.27
C LYS A 203 5.43 15.91 -21.85
N THR A 204 4.91 14.69 -21.71
CA THR A 204 4.56 14.14 -20.39
C THR A 204 5.81 13.88 -19.55
N LYS A 205 6.85 13.32 -20.15
CA LYS A 205 8.16 13.14 -19.50
C LYS A 205 8.71 14.45 -18.93
N ALA A 206 8.79 15.50 -19.75
CA ALA A 206 9.29 16.80 -19.33
C ALA A 206 8.47 17.38 -18.17
N ARG A 207 7.13 17.22 -18.21
CA ARG A 207 6.24 17.66 -17.14
C ARG A 207 6.48 16.90 -15.83
N ILE A 208 6.65 15.58 -15.90
CA ILE A 208 6.94 14.74 -14.72
C ILE A 208 8.29 15.15 -14.10
N LEU A 209 9.36 15.21 -14.90
CA LEU A 209 10.69 15.64 -14.44
C LEU A 209 10.64 17.00 -13.74
N HIS A 210 10.01 18.00 -14.40
CA HIS A 210 9.90 19.34 -13.83
C HIS A 210 9.13 19.36 -12.50
N LYS A 211 7.98 18.68 -12.41
CA LYS A 211 7.16 18.67 -11.19
C LYS A 211 7.74 17.86 -10.04
N MET A 212 8.57 16.86 -10.35
CA MET A 212 9.14 15.96 -9.35
C MET A 212 10.57 16.32 -8.95
N LYS A 213 11.15 17.40 -9.50
CA LYS A 213 12.58 17.76 -9.31
C LYS A 213 13.02 17.88 -7.84
N ASN A 214 12.19 18.48 -6.98
CA ASN A 214 12.52 18.73 -5.57
C ASN A 214 11.79 17.75 -4.64
N ARG A 215 11.64 16.51 -5.09
CA ARG A 215 10.90 15.45 -4.39
C ARG A 215 11.85 14.29 -4.12
N PRO A 216 11.61 13.49 -3.07
CA PRO A 216 12.46 12.36 -2.72
C PRO A 216 12.20 11.13 -3.61
N VAL A 217 12.25 11.31 -4.93
CA VAL A 217 11.89 10.29 -5.92
C VAL A 217 12.92 10.23 -7.05
N GLU A 218 13.35 9.03 -7.40
CA GLU A 218 14.17 8.79 -8.58
C GLU A 218 13.27 8.59 -9.82
N ILE A 219 13.74 9.01 -10.99
CA ILE A 219 13.00 8.83 -12.24
C ILE A 219 13.86 8.10 -13.25
N TYR A 220 13.33 7.00 -13.77
CA TYR A 220 14.00 6.13 -14.71
C TYR A 220 13.33 6.19 -16.08
N GLN A 221 14.14 6.21 -17.15
CA GLN A 221 13.66 6.08 -18.52
C GLN A 221 13.81 4.64 -18.99
N GLY A 222 12.69 4.03 -19.41
CA GLY A 222 12.68 2.75 -20.13
C GLY A 222 13.16 2.91 -21.57
N SER A 223 13.97 1.96 -22.06
CA SER A 223 14.40 1.86 -23.45
C SER A 223 14.40 0.39 -23.88
N VAL A 224 14.06 0.11 -25.14
CA VAL A 224 14.07 -1.27 -25.67
C VAL A 224 15.47 -1.60 -26.15
N GLN A 225 16.04 -2.69 -25.63
CA GLN A 225 17.32 -3.26 -26.08
C GLN A 225 17.12 -4.73 -26.40
N GLY A 226 17.16 -5.08 -27.70
CA GLY A 226 16.80 -6.42 -28.15
C GLY A 226 15.35 -6.79 -27.80
N LEU A 227 15.18 -7.83 -26.98
CA LEU A 227 13.87 -8.31 -26.48
C LEU A 227 13.55 -7.81 -25.06
N GLU A 228 14.36 -6.89 -24.53
CA GLU A 228 14.26 -6.44 -23.15
C GLU A 228 13.97 -4.95 -23.02
N VAL A 229 13.36 -4.56 -21.90
CA VAL A 229 13.22 -3.16 -21.49
C VAL A 229 14.20 -2.88 -20.36
N GLU A 230 15.14 -1.97 -20.62
CA GLU A 230 16.09 -1.49 -19.62
C GLU A 230 15.69 -0.10 -19.10
N PHE A 231 15.89 0.11 -17.80
CA PHE A 231 15.63 1.37 -17.12
C PHE A 231 16.93 2.05 -16.70
N LYS A 232 17.10 3.31 -17.09
CA LYS A 232 18.25 4.14 -16.68
C LYS A 232 17.78 5.34 -15.89
N CYS A 233 18.41 5.63 -14.76
CA CYS A 233 18.11 6.82 -13.97
C CYS A 233 18.40 8.07 -14.80
N ILE A 234 17.45 9.00 -14.83
CA ILE A 234 17.56 10.29 -15.52
C ILE A 234 17.29 11.48 -14.60
N GLN A 235 16.85 11.23 -13.37
CA GLN A 235 16.71 12.21 -12.31
C GLN A 235 16.87 11.51 -10.96
N GLU A 236 17.87 11.95 -10.20
CA GLU A 236 18.13 11.46 -8.85
C GLU A 236 17.09 11.98 -7.85
N SER A 237 16.93 11.25 -6.75
CA SER A 237 16.12 11.69 -5.61
C SER A 237 16.76 12.91 -4.95
N ALA A 238 15.94 13.92 -4.61
CA ALA A 238 16.42 15.03 -3.80
C ALA A 238 16.66 14.57 -2.34
N PRO A 239 17.76 14.97 -1.69
CA PRO A 239 17.95 14.77 -0.26
C PRO A 239 16.76 15.35 0.53
N TRP A 240 16.37 14.69 1.62
CA TRP A 240 15.21 15.12 2.42
C TRP A 240 15.34 16.56 2.94
N SER A 241 16.55 17.00 3.27
CA SER A 241 16.89 18.37 3.66
C SER A 241 16.61 19.42 2.59
N GLU A 242 16.60 19.03 1.31
CA GLU A 242 16.41 19.91 0.15
C GLU A 242 15.03 19.74 -0.51
N CYS A 243 14.24 18.75 -0.08
CA CYS A 243 12.92 18.49 -0.61
C CYS A 243 11.94 19.63 -0.33
N GLU A 244 10.98 19.83 -1.23
CA GLU A 244 9.77 20.57 -0.90
C GLU A 244 9.05 19.87 0.26
N ARG A 245 8.79 20.62 1.34
CA ARG A 245 8.22 20.12 2.58
C ARG A 245 6.75 20.49 2.73
N THR A 246 5.99 19.62 3.37
CA THR A 246 4.65 19.92 3.88
C THR A 246 4.62 20.08 5.40
N GLY A 247 5.57 19.45 6.11
CA GLY A 247 5.70 19.54 7.56
C GLY A 247 6.91 20.39 7.99
N ALA A 248 6.79 21.01 9.17
CA ALA A 248 7.80 21.90 9.74
C ALA A 248 9.09 21.21 10.20
N GLY A 249 9.11 19.88 10.38
CA GLY A 249 10.28 19.10 10.80
C GLY A 249 10.76 19.41 12.22
N LYS A 250 9.85 19.71 13.16
CA LYS A 250 10.23 20.10 14.52
C LYS A 250 10.67 18.88 15.34
N PHE A 251 11.78 19.03 16.06
CA PHE A 251 12.24 18.06 17.04
C PHE A 251 12.76 18.81 18.27
N ASP A 252 12.17 18.55 19.44
CA ASP A 252 12.63 19.05 20.73
C ASP A 252 13.49 17.99 21.44
N PRO A 253 14.81 18.22 21.61
CA PRO A 253 15.68 17.30 22.33
C PRO A 253 15.27 17.03 23.79
N GLN A 254 14.41 17.86 24.40
CA GLN A 254 13.87 17.60 25.74
C GLN A 254 13.04 16.32 25.81
N LEU A 255 12.46 15.87 24.69
CA LEU A 255 11.73 14.60 24.59
C LEU A 255 12.62 13.39 24.92
N ILE A 256 13.91 13.45 24.57
CA ILE A 256 14.87 12.40 24.95
C ILE A 256 15.21 12.50 26.44
N ARG A 257 15.40 13.73 26.94
CA ARG A 257 15.80 13.99 28.33
C ARG A 257 14.73 13.57 29.34
N SER A 258 13.45 13.69 28.98
CA SER A 258 12.34 13.30 29.87
C SER A 258 12.30 11.80 30.20
N CYS A 259 12.91 10.94 29.38
CA CYS A 259 12.94 9.49 29.56
C CYS A 259 14.36 8.91 29.43
N GLU A 260 15.39 9.73 29.72
CA GLU A 260 16.79 9.38 29.48
C GLU A 260 17.24 8.11 30.21
N ASP A 261 16.87 7.94 31.48
CA ASP A 261 17.27 6.76 32.28
C ASP A 261 16.73 5.46 31.67
N GLU A 262 15.50 5.48 31.18
CA GLU A 262 14.86 4.32 30.53
C GLU A 262 15.50 4.04 29.17
N LEU A 263 15.70 5.08 28.37
CA LEU A 263 16.34 4.96 27.07
C LEU A 263 17.78 4.47 27.18
N ARG A 264 18.55 4.95 28.17
CA ARG A 264 19.91 4.47 28.44
C ARG A 264 19.92 3.01 28.90
N ALA A 265 18.95 2.60 29.70
CA ALA A 265 18.82 1.21 30.12
C ALA A 265 18.59 0.24 28.95
N VAL A 266 17.91 0.70 27.88
CA VAL A 266 17.68 -0.11 26.66
C VAL A 266 18.82 0.00 25.67
N LEU A 267 19.27 1.22 25.37
CA LEU A 267 20.19 1.49 24.27
C LEU A 267 21.66 1.38 24.66
N GLY A 268 22.01 1.54 25.94
CA GLY A 268 23.40 1.56 26.40
C GLY A 268 24.26 2.52 25.57
N ASP A 269 25.32 1.98 24.93
CA ASP A 269 26.24 2.72 24.07
C ASP A 269 25.59 3.29 22.80
N LYS A 270 24.42 2.79 22.41
CA LYS A 270 23.64 3.26 21.24
C LYS A 270 22.77 4.48 21.56
N PHE A 271 22.72 4.95 22.80
CA PHE A 271 21.90 6.11 23.18
C PHE A 271 22.17 7.35 22.30
N ASN A 272 23.44 7.62 21.98
CA ASN A 272 23.81 8.75 21.12
C ASN A 272 23.33 8.62 19.66
N VAL A 273 22.98 7.40 19.23
CA VAL A 273 22.42 7.14 17.88
C VAL A 273 20.95 7.60 17.80
N LEU A 274 20.21 7.55 18.91
CA LEU A 274 18.80 7.97 18.95
C LEU A 274 18.63 9.43 18.56
N GLU A 275 19.41 10.34 19.15
CA GLU A 275 19.31 11.77 18.82
C GLU A 275 19.61 12.01 17.34
N LYS A 276 20.62 11.33 16.79
CA LYS A 276 20.92 11.39 15.35
C LYS A 276 19.74 10.89 14.51
N LYS A 277 19.10 9.79 14.91
CA LYS A 277 17.91 9.25 14.22
C LYS A 277 16.70 10.20 14.29
N CYS A 278 16.47 10.84 15.42
CA CYS A 278 15.43 11.86 15.55
C CYS A 278 15.72 13.08 14.67
N ARG A 279 16.99 13.50 14.55
CA ARG A 279 17.40 14.56 13.64
C ARG A 279 17.24 14.15 12.16
N GLU A 280 17.64 12.93 11.78
CA GLU A 280 17.39 12.38 10.44
C GLU A 280 15.87 12.34 10.14
N LEU A 281 15.06 11.90 11.09
CA LEU A 281 13.60 11.89 10.95
C LEU A 281 13.03 13.30 10.83
N SER A 282 13.61 14.29 11.53
CA SER A 282 13.21 15.69 11.43
C SER A 282 13.40 16.26 10.02
N GLU A 283 14.29 15.68 9.21
CA GLU A 283 14.46 16.04 7.81
C GLU A 283 13.36 15.46 6.91
N HIS A 284 12.59 14.47 7.35
CA HIS A 284 11.51 13.87 6.55
C HIS A 284 10.51 14.95 6.06
N PRO A 285 10.25 15.06 4.74
CA PRO A 285 9.57 16.23 4.16
C PRO A 285 8.12 16.42 4.63
N ASN A 286 7.45 15.36 5.09
CA ASN A 286 6.10 15.45 5.65
C ASN A 286 6.06 15.50 7.17
N LEU A 287 7.18 15.31 7.89
CA LEU A 287 7.11 15.36 9.35
C LEU A 287 6.82 16.79 9.80
N GLU A 288 5.73 16.99 10.54
CA GLU A 288 5.41 18.26 11.19
C GLU A 288 6.22 18.40 12.48
N GLN A 289 6.15 17.40 13.35
CA GLN A 289 6.92 17.35 14.58
C GLN A 289 7.06 15.92 15.12
N ILE A 290 8.11 15.69 15.92
CA ILE A 290 8.18 14.53 16.81
C ILE A 290 7.39 14.86 18.07
N ASP A 291 6.42 14.01 18.41
CA ASP A 291 5.49 14.23 19.53
C ASP A 291 5.97 13.53 20.80
N GLU A 292 6.51 12.31 20.67
CA GLU A 292 6.84 11.46 21.81
C GLU A 292 7.99 10.52 21.50
N ILE A 293 8.84 10.28 22.50
CA ILE A 293 9.83 9.21 22.51
C ILE A 293 9.62 8.41 23.79
N ARG A 294 9.40 7.09 23.66
CA ARG A 294 9.17 6.20 24.81
C ARG A 294 9.78 4.82 24.60
N VAL A 295 9.93 4.10 25.69
CA VAL A 295 10.30 2.68 25.70
C VAL A 295 9.04 1.86 25.95
N THR A 296 8.85 0.73 25.26
CA THR A 296 7.68 -0.14 25.49
C THR A 296 7.81 -0.98 26.76
N ASP A 297 6.66 -1.41 27.31
CA ASP A 297 6.58 -2.33 28.45
C ASP A 297 7.35 -3.62 28.15
N GLY A 298 8.55 -3.74 28.75
CA GLY A 298 9.53 -4.78 28.44
C GLY A 298 10.96 -4.28 28.21
N LYS A 299 11.18 -2.96 28.10
CA LYS A 299 12.52 -2.33 28.01
C LYS A 299 13.42 -2.86 26.88
N THR A 300 12.84 -3.12 25.70
CA THR A 300 13.60 -3.63 24.54
C THR A 300 13.32 -2.90 23.24
N ILE A 301 12.24 -2.11 23.17
CA ILE A 301 11.83 -1.41 21.95
C ILE A 301 11.69 0.09 22.27
N VAL A 302 12.31 0.90 21.43
CA VAL A 302 12.15 2.36 21.44
C VAL A 302 11.11 2.75 20.40
N CYS A 303 10.15 3.57 20.81
CA CYS A 303 9.10 4.10 19.96
C CYS A 303 9.30 5.61 19.81
N VAL A 304 9.34 6.08 18.56
CA VAL A 304 9.34 7.51 18.21
C VAL A 304 8.05 7.80 17.46
N THR A 305 7.14 8.53 18.09
CA THR A 305 5.88 8.94 17.49
C THR A 305 6.00 10.35 16.94
N GLY A 306 5.50 10.56 15.73
CA GLY A 306 5.47 11.88 15.12
C GLY A 306 4.19 12.14 14.35
N THR A 307 3.92 13.42 14.13
CA THR A 307 2.82 13.92 13.33
C THR A 307 3.34 14.25 11.93
N TYR A 308 2.65 13.77 10.90
CA TYR A 308 2.99 13.98 9.49
C TYR A 308 1.90 14.75 8.79
N ARG A 309 2.26 15.89 8.19
CA ARG A 309 1.37 16.70 7.35
C ARG A 309 1.37 16.15 5.94
N LEU A 310 0.26 15.56 5.49
CA LEU A 310 0.14 15.07 4.11
C LEU A 310 -0.13 16.24 3.14
N ARG A 311 0.12 16.04 1.83
CA ARG A 311 -0.12 17.08 0.81
C ARG A 311 -1.58 17.54 0.68
N GLY A 312 -2.52 16.79 1.23
CA GLY A 312 -3.93 17.17 1.35
C GLY A 312 -4.21 18.20 2.44
N GLY A 313 -3.22 18.52 3.28
CA GLY A 313 -3.30 19.52 4.34
C GLY A 313 -3.72 18.98 5.70
N HIS A 314 -4.14 17.72 5.80
CA HIS A 314 -4.44 17.06 7.07
C HIS A 314 -3.21 16.34 7.65
N ASP A 315 -3.26 16.12 8.96
CA ASP A 315 -2.23 15.45 9.75
C ASP A 315 -2.58 14.00 10.04
N VAL A 316 -1.55 13.15 10.10
CA VAL A 316 -1.63 11.75 10.55
C VAL A 316 -0.54 11.48 11.59
N SER A 317 -0.83 10.65 12.58
CA SER A 317 0.12 10.29 13.63
C SER A 317 0.63 8.87 13.40
N ALA A 318 1.94 8.71 13.36
CA ALA A 318 2.58 7.43 13.12
C ALA A 318 3.81 7.24 14.00
N SER A 319 4.06 5.98 14.35
CA SER A 319 5.15 5.57 15.23
C SER A 319 6.21 4.79 14.45
N HIS A 320 7.47 5.07 14.76
CA HIS A 320 8.62 4.29 14.33
C HIS A 320 9.14 3.48 15.51
N TRP A 321 9.34 2.19 15.29
CA TRP A 321 9.78 1.26 16.31
C TRP A 321 11.22 0.85 16.02
N PHE A 322 12.04 0.81 17.06
CA PHE A 322 13.45 0.47 16.96
C PHE A 322 13.81 -0.57 18.02
N ASP A 323 14.65 -1.54 17.65
CA ASP A 323 15.28 -2.43 18.62
C ASP A 323 16.38 -1.71 19.43
N ALA A 324 17.00 -2.42 20.36
CA ALA A 324 18.10 -1.89 21.20
C ALA A 324 19.34 -1.46 20.39
N ASP A 325 19.50 -1.96 19.17
CA ASP A 325 20.58 -1.61 18.24
C ASP A 325 20.22 -0.42 17.33
N MET A 326 19.05 0.19 17.53
CA MET A 326 18.47 1.26 16.71
C MET A 326 18.19 0.83 15.26
N ASN A 327 17.96 -0.46 15.00
CA ASN A 327 17.43 -0.93 13.72
C ASN A 327 15.91 -0.73 13.71
N ARG A 328 15.39 -0.20 12.59
CA ARG A 328 13.95 0.01 12.41
C ARG A 328 13.24 -1.34 12.33
N LEU A 329 12.23 -1.53 13.17
CA LEU A 329 11.34 -2.68 13.16
C LEU A 329 10.19 -2.45 12.16
N PRO A 330 9.59 -3.54 11.61
CA PRO A 330 8.54 -3.47 10.59
C PRO A 330 7.23 -2.79 11.01
#